data_AF-A0AA39NPU6-F1
#
_entry.id   AF-A0AA39NPU6-F1
#
_cell.length_a   1.000
_cell.length_b   1.000
_cell.length_c   1.000
_cell.angle_alpha   90.00
_cell.angle_beta   90.00
_cell.angle_gamma   90.00
#
_symmetry.space_group_name_H-M   'P 1'
#
loop_
_entity.id
_entity.type
_entity.pdbx_description
1 polymer ?
#
loop_
_entity_poly.entity_id
_entity_poly.type
_entity_poly.pdbx_seq_one_letter_code
_entity_poly.pdbx_strand_id
1 'polypeptide(L)'
;MLTLDSLRGGLNDELLAAWEERDEHHKFQLVCIVHDVTDTTWQPAITEWSRRQAIRFLPISEHVANGFRQLFEVLADSGDEDIRSAGYEYLPIDVHIPVLDLGDAPDRLFRTLSNVVIQGSFTRSRRDYDNIFEDLLESLADDPTAWGYLPLRDAGASYEPDPSLRSPPFRLFLLGSGWLEIPDELKNIVTMHVDLNYTDFYTLMKGMDVCLPAFADNGYYQYQASSTFVMAVECNVPLLATDRMKKSYAYVNDDRVVITRPAAMGEIAAVKALRQGSAQDFLEQSNYNAPIRDSVHRMMRRGWVRNREEVGAFKQSLWERNEGVVERLLGDL
;
A
#
# COMPACT_ATOMS: atom_id res chain seq x y z
N MET A 1 -7.74 -7.79 -21.68
CA MET A 1 -8.24 -7.64 -20.31
C MET A 1 -9.38 -6.63 -20.37
N LEU A 2 -10.61 -7.10 -20.19
CA LEU A 2 -11.79 -6.24 -20.11
C LEU A 2 -11.86 -5.67 -18.68
N THR A 3 -12.09 -4.37 -18.52
CA THR A 3 -12.34 -3.79 -17.20
C THR A 3 -13.78 -4.03 -16.80
N LEU A 4 -14.10 -4.05 -15.50
CA LEU A 4 -15.50 -4.11 -15.06
C LEU A 4 -16.35 -2.97 -15.65
N ASP A 5 -15.75 -1.81 -15.88
CA ASP A 5 -16.38 -0.69 -16.57
C ASP A 5 -16.72 -0.97 -18.04
N SER A 6 -16.03 -1.91 -18.69
CA SER A 6 -16.37 -2.33 -20.05
C SER A 6 -17.62 -3.20 -20.12
N LEU A 7 -18.10 -3.73 -18.97
CA LEU A 7 -19.43 -4.36 -18.88
C LEU A 7 -20.56 -3.32 -18.86
N ARG A 8 -20.26 -2.02 -18.97
CA ARG A 8 -21.30 -0.99 -19.13
C ARG A 8 -21.72 -0.92 -20.60
N GLY A 9 -23.02 -1.08 -20.87
CA GLY A 9 -23.61 -0.90 -22.20
C GLY A 9 -23.63 -2.17 -23.06
N GLY A 10 -23.78 -2.01 -24.38
CA GLY A 10 -24.07 -3.11 -25.31
C GLY A 10 -23.04 -4.25 -25.35
N LEU A 11 -21.80 -4.01 -24.88
CA LEU A 11 -20.77 -5.06 -24.80
C LEU A 11 -21.15 -6.18 -23.83
N ASN A 12 -21.86 -5.88 -22.73
CA ASN A 12 -22.32 -6.90 -21.79
C ASN A 12 -23.32 -7.85 -22.46
N ASP A 13 -24.27 -7.31 -23.22
CA ASP A 13 -25.29 -8.08 -23.91
C ASP A 13 -24.67 -8.93 -25.03
N GLU A 14 -23.70 -8.38 -25.78
CA GLU A 14 -22.93 -9.11 -26.79
C GLU A 14 -22.13 -10.27 -26.18
N LEU A 15 -21.49 -10.06 -25.02
CA LEU A 15 -20.75 -11.10 -24.31
C LEU A 15 -21.67 -12.19 -23.78
N LEU A 16 -22.83 -11.83 -23.21
CA LEU A 16 -23.83 -12.78 -22.75
C LEU A 16 -24.37 -13.61 -23.92
N ALA A 17 -24.73 -12.97 -25.04
CA ALA A 17 -25.19 -13.66 -26.24
C ALA A 17 -24.11 -14.63 -26.76
N ALA A 18 -22.86 -14.17 -26.83
CA ALA A 18 -21.76 -15.01 -27.26
C ALA A 18 -21.50 -16.17 -26.27
N TRP A 19 -21.71 -15.96 -24.96
CA TRP A 19 -21.62 -17.05 -23.98
C TRP A 19 -22.72 -18.07 -24.23
N GLU A 20 -23.98 -17.65 -24.44
CA GLU A 20 -25.12 -18.53 -24.69
C GLU A 20 -24.98 -19.36 -25.97
N GLU A 21 -24.48 -18.77 -27.05
CA GLU A 21 -24.31 -19.42 -28.35
C GLU A 21 -23.24 -20.53 -28.37
N ARG A 22 -22.27 -20.49 -27.43
CA ARG A 22 -21.21 -21.49 -27.36
C ARG A 22 -21.71 -22.78 -26.70
N ASP A 23 -21.22 -23.92 -27.18
CA ASP A 23 -21.45 -25.20 -26.51
C ASP A 23 -20.70 -25.28 -25.18
N GLU A 24 -21.06 -26.27 -24.37
CA GLU A 24 -20.53 -26.48 -23.01
C GLU A 24 -19.00 -26.53 -22.93
N HIS A 25 -18.31 -27.06 -23.96
CA HIS A 25 -16.84 -27.19 -23.95
C HIS A 25 -16.12 -25.89 -24.35
N HIS A 26 -16.88 -24.89 -24.79
CA HIS A 26 -16.34 -23.61 -25.25
C HIS A 26 -16.87 -22.43 -24.42
N LYS A 27 -17.63 -22.68 -23.34
CA LYS A 27 -18.02 -21.62 -22.41
C LYS A 27 -16.78 -20.94 -21.81
N PHE A 28 -16.96 -19.72 -21.34
CA PHE A 28 -15.89 -18.94 -20.72
C PHE A 28 -16.38 -18.28 -19.43
N GLN A 29 -15.45 -17.92 -18.55
CA GLN A 29 -15.72 -17.21 -17.32
C GLN A 29 -15.15 -15.79 -17.38
N LEU A 30 -15.89 -14.83 -16.83
CA LEU A 30 -15.39 -13.49 -16.57
C LEU A 30 -14.59 -13.47 -15.27
N VAL A 31 -13.34 -13.00 -15.32
CA VAL A 31 -12.50 -12.82 -14.13
C VAL A 31 -12.36 -11.32 -13.85
N CYS A 32 -12.89 -10.89 -12.72
CA CYS A 32 -13.00 -9.50 -12.33
C CYS A 32 -11.93 -9.14 -11.31
N ILE A 33 -10.86 -8.48 -11.76
CA ILE A 33 -9.81 -7.97 -10.86
C ILE A 33 -10.32 -6.71 -10.15
N VAL A 34 -10.37 -6.75 -8.82
CA VAL A 34 -10.97 -5.69 -8.00
C VAL A 34 -10.03 -5.23 -6.89
N HIS A 35 -10.14 -3.96 -6.53
CA HIS A 35 -9.32 -3.37 -5.47
C HIS A 35 -10.10 -2.40 -4.58
N ASP A 36 -11.37 -2.15 -4.84
CA ASP A 36 -12.24 -1.26 -4.08
C ASP A 36 -13.65 -1.86 -4.04
N VAL A 37 -14.15 -2.19 -2.84
CA VAL A 37 -15.50 -2.75 -2.63
C VAL A 37 -16.58 -1.69 -2.87
N THR A 38 -16.23 -0.41 -2.72
CA THR A 38 -17.16 0.70 -2.85
C THR A 38 -17.40 1.13 -4.30
N ASP A 39 -16.54 0.69 -5.23
CA ASP A 39 -16.82 0.79 -6.65
C ASP A 39 -17.88 -0.25 -7.02
N THR A 40 -19.14 0.16 -6.92
CA THR A 40 -20.33 -0.70 -7.13
C THR A 40 -21.00 -0.45 -8.48
N THR A 41 -20.42 0.43 -9.28
CA THR A 41 -21.04 0.92 -10.53
C THR A 41 -21.29 -0.17 -11.58
N TRP A 42 -20.54 -1.26 -11.54
CA TRP A 42 -20.67 -2.43 -12.42
C TRP A 42 -21.64 -3.49 -11.90
N GLN A 43 -22.13 -3.40 -10.66
CA GLN A 43 -22.96 -4.46 -10.04
C GLN A 43 -24.21 -4.84 -10.86
N PRO A 44 -24.95 -3.90 -11.48
CA PRO A 44 -26.11 -4.25 -12.28
C PRO A 44 -25.78 -5.17 -13.47
N ALA A 45 -24.54 -5.13 -13.97
CA ALA A 45 -24.14 -5.93 -15.12
C ALA A 45 -23.85 -7.39 -14.76
N ILE A 46 -23.59 -7.71 -13.47
CA ILE A 46 -23.08 -9.04 -13.09
C ILE A 46 -24.16 -10.04 -12.68
N THR A 47 -25.41 -9.61 -12.49
CA THR A 47 -26.51 -10.48 -12.05
C THR A 47 -26.70 -11.67 -12.99
N GLU A 48 -26.71 -11.42 -14.30
CA GLU A 48 -26.84 -12.47 -15.32
C GLU A 48 -25.64 -13.41 -15.37
N TRP A 49 -24.43 -12.90 -15.15
CA TRP A 49 -23.22 -13.73 -15.08
C TRP A 49 -23.18 -14.60 -13.83
N SER A 50 -23.67 -14.07 -12.70
CA SER A 50 -23.81 -14.80 -11.44
C SER A 50 -24.76 -15.99 -11.59
N ARG A 51 -25.94 -15.78 -12.21
CA ARG A 51 -26.91 -16.85 -12.50
C ARG A 51 -26.32 -18.00 -13.30
N ARG A 52 -25.39 -17.71 -14.20
CA ARG A 52 -24.68 -18.68 -15.05
C ARG A 52 -23.45 -19.30 -14.41
N GLN A 53 -23.09 -18.88 -13.19
CA GLN A 53 -21.83 -19.23 -12.54
C GLN A 53 -20.60 -18.90 -13.42
N ALA A 54 -20.74 -17.89 -14.28
CA ALA A 54 -19.77 -17.53 -15.32
C ALA A 54 -18.98 -16.25 -14.96
N ILE A 55 -18.89 -15.93 -13.67
CA ILE A 55 -18.09 -14.81 -13.15
C ILE A 55 -17.37 -15.19 -11.86
N ARG A 56 -16.18 -14.65 -11.69
CA ARG A 56 -15.35 -14.78 -10.49
C ARG A 56 -14.68 -13.46 -10.16
N PHE A 57 -14.51 -13.19 -8.88
CA PHE A 57 -13.80 -12.02 -8.39
C PHE A 57 -12.38 -12.38 -7.98
N LEU A 58 -11.43 -11.53 -8.40
CA LEU A 58 -10.01 -11.65 -8.09
C LEU A 58 -9.51 -10.40 -7.34
N PRO A 59 -9.88 -10.19 -6.05
CA PRO A 59 -9.36 -9.10 -5.24
C PRO A 59 -7.84 -9.14 -5.08
N ILE A 60 -7.23 -7.96 -5.04
CA ILE A 60 -5.77 -7.81 -4.85
C ILE A 60 -5.32 -7.73 -3.39
N SER A 61 -6.21 -8.06 -2.44
CA SER A 61 -5.91 -8.15 -1.00
C SER A 61 -7.00 -8.92 -0.26
N GLU A 62 -6.65 -9.51 0.88
CA GLU A 62 -7.56 -10.32 1.68
C GLU A 62 -8.71 -9.52 2.30
N HIS A 63 -8.46 -8.29 2.79
CA HIS A 63 -9.53 -7.47 3.37
C HIS A 63 -10.56 -7.03 2.33
N VAL A 64 -10.13 -6.71 1.11
CA VAL A 64 -11.05 -6.41 0.00
C VAL A 64 -11.88 -7.66 -0.36
N ALA A 65 -11.27 -8.85 -0.38
CA ALA A 65 -12.02 -10.08 -0.59
C ALA A 65 -13.08 -10.31 0.48
N ASN A 66 -12.75 -10.09 1.75
CA ASN A 66 -13.73 -10.18 2.83
C ASN A 66 -14.86 -9.16 2.69
N GLY A 67 -14.54 -7.93 2.26
CA GLY A 67 -15.56 -6.91 2.00
C GLY A 67 -16.50 -7.31 0.86
N PHE A 68 -15.99 -7.90 -0.23
CA PHE A 68 -16.85 -8.43 -1.29
C PHE A 68 -17.71 -9.62 -0.84
N ARG A 69 -17.18 -10.53 0.00
CA ARG A 69 -17.99 -11.62 0.58
C ARG A 69 -19.19 -11.05 1.35
N GLN A 70 -18.95 -10.09 2.24
CA GLN A 70 -20.01 -9.43 3.01
C GLN A 70 -21.02 -8.70 2.11
N LEU A 71 -20.54 -8.00 1.09
CA LEU A 71 -21.40 -7.33 0.12
C LEU A 71 -22.29 -8.34 -0.62
N PHE A 72 -21.75 -9.48 -1.05
CA PHE A 72 -22.52 -10.50 -1.77
C PHE A 72 -23.51 -11.24 -0.87
N GLU A 73 -23.19 -11.45 0.41
CA GLU A 73 -24.17 -11.92 1.40
C GLU A 73 -25.36 -10.96 1.51
N VAL A 74 -25.10 -9.65 1.58
CA VAL A 74 -26.17 -8.62 1.60
C VAL A 74 -27.00 -8.64 0.32
N LEU A 75 -26.38 -8.81 -0.85
CA LEU A 75 -27.11 -8.91 -2.12
C LEU A 75 -27.92 -10.21 -2.21
N ALA A 76 -27.43 -11.31 -1.66
CA ALA A 76 -28.17 -12.58 -1.59
C ALA A 76 -29.44 -12.46 -0.74
N ASP A 77 -29.47 -11.56 0.24
CA ASP A 77 -30.65 -11.25 1.06
C ASP A 77 -31.49 -10.06 0.52
N SER A 78 -31.24 -9.61 -0.71
CA SER A 78 -31.93 -8.45 -1.29
C SER A 78 -33.45 -8.61 -1.34
N GLY A 79 -34.18 -7.51 -1.13
CA GLY A 79 -35.63 -7.46 -1.35
C GLY A 79 -36.02 -7.52 -2.85
N ASP A 80 -35.06 -7.28 -3.74
CA ASP A 80 -35.22 -7.41 -5.19
C ASP A 80 -35.10 -8.90 -5.58
N GLU A 81 -36.16 -9.47 -6.15
CA GLU A 81 -36.21 -10.88 -6.56
C GLU A 81 -35.17 -11.21 -7.63
N ASP A 82 -34.85 -10.27 -8.52
CA ASP A 82 -33.88 -10.52 -9.57
C ASP A 82 -32.47 -10.69 -8.99
N ILE A 83 -32.11 -9.87 -8.02
CA ILE A 83 -30.81 -9.94 -7.33
C ILE A 83 -30.76 -11.16 -6.39
N ARG A 84 -31.80 -11.33 -5.56
CA ARG A 84 -31.87 -12.42 -4.56
C ARG A 84 -31.77 -13.81 -5.20
N SER A 85 -32.38 -13.98 -6.37
CA SER A 85 -32.35 -15.26 -7.09
C SER A 85 -31.06 -15.52 -7.87
N ALA A 86 -30.14 -14.56 -7.96
CA ALA A 86 -28.95 -14.65 -8.80
C ALA A 86 -27.78 -15.42 -8.19
N GLY A 87 -27.90 -15.89 -6.94
CA GLY A 87 -26.89 -16.76 -6.31
C GLY A 87 -25.61 -16.06 -5.88
N TYR A 88 -25.68 -14.77 -5.51
CA TYR A 88 -24.52 -13.97 -5.10
C TYR A 88 -23.69 -14.62 -3.96
N GLU A 89 -24.33 -15.34 -3.04
CA GLU A 89 -23.67 -16.04 -1.93
C GLU A 89 -22.70 -17.15 -2.39
N TYR A 90 -22.82 -17.63 -3.63
CA TYR A 90 -21.97 -18.68 -4.20
C TYR A 90 -20.90 -18.15 -5.16
N LEU A 91 -20.76 -16.82 -5.30
CA LEU A 91 -19.78 -16.23 -6.21
C LEU A 91 -18.35 -16.57 -5.75
N PRO A 92 -17.50 -17.15 -6.63
CA PRO A 92 -16.11 -17.43 -6.27
C PRO A 92 -15.32 -16.13 -6.08
N ILE A 93 -14.55 -16.07 -4.98
CA ILE A 93 -13.67 -14.95 -4.65
C ILE A 93 -12.31 -15.48 -4.23
N ASP A 94 -11.30 -15.24 -5.07
CA ASP A 94 -9.92 -15.62 -4.85
C ASP A 94 -9.01 -14.40 -4.70
N VAL A 95 -8.06 -14.46 -3.78
CA VAL A 95 -7.11 -13.35 -3.58
C VAL A 95 -5.87 -13.60 -4.44
N HIS A 96 -5.53 -12.65 -5.30
CA HIS A 96 -4.28 -12.67 -6.06
C HIS A 96 -3.52 -11.37 -5.83
N ILE A 97 -2.37 -11.44 -5.16
CA ILE A 97 -1.58 -10.26 -4.80
C ILE A 97 -0.60 -9.95 -5.93
N PRO A 98 -0.72 -8.82 -6.65
CA PRO A 98 0.01 -8.58 -7.89
C PRO A 98 1.43 -8.05 -7.64
N VAL A 99 2.27 -8.80 -6.91
CA VAL A 99 3.68 -8.46 -6.70
C VAL A 99 4.51 -9.02 -7.86
N LEU A 100 5.07 -8.13 -8.68
CA LEU A 100 5.98 -8.49 -9.76
C LEU A 100 7.41 -8.76 -9.28
N ASP A 101 8.10 -9.65 -10.00
CA ASP A 101 9.55 -9.76 -9.91
C ASP A 101 10.21 -8.68 -10.77
N LEU A 102 10.61 -7.58 -10.12
CA LEU A 102 11.30 -6.49 -10.79
C LEU A 102 12.82 -6.68 -10.81
N GLY A 103 13.34 -7.80 -10.30
CA GLY A 103 14.76 -7.99 -10.05
C GLY A 103 15.30 -7.10 -8.93
N ASP A 104 16.50 -7.42 -8.49
CA ASP A 104 17.03 -6.86 -7.26
C ASP A 104 17.64 -5.46 -7.40
N ALA A 105 17.52 -4.70 -6.31
CA ALA A 105 18.31 -3.49 -6.09
C ALA A 105 19.66 -3.87 -5.44
N PRO A 106 20.72 -3.05 -5.60
CA PRO A 106 21.97 -3.26 -4.91
C PRO A 106 21.78 -3.29 -3.39
N ASP A 107 22.56 -4.14 -2.71
CA ASP A 107 22.50 -4.29 -1.25
C ASP A 107 22.79 -2.96 -0.53
N ARG A 108 22.02 -2.72 0.52
CA ARG A 108 22.11 -1.51 1.34
C ARG A 108 22.80 -1.82 2.65
N LEU A 109 24.07 -2.16 2.58
CA LEU A 109 24.87 -2.44 3.76
C LEU A 109 25.23 -1.11 4.47
N PHE A 110 24.81 -0.99 5.73
CA PHE A 110 25.24 0.04 6.68
C PHE A 110 25.20 1.49 6.15
N ARG A 111 23.98 2.02 5.95
CA ARG A 111 23.78 3.45 5.68
C ARG A 111 22.89 4.12 6.72
N THR A 112 22.98 5.43 6.85
CA THR A 112 22.01 6.23 7.60
C THR A 112 20.68 6.24 6.82
N LEU A 113 19.55 6.03 7.49
CA LEU A 113 18.22 6.14 6.86
C LEU A 113 18.04 7.58 6.37
N SER A 114 17.94 7.77 5.06
CA SER A 114 17.98 9.09 4.42
C SER A 114 16.85 9.32 3.43
N ASN A 115 16.47 8.32 2.63
CA ASN A 115 15.47 8.51 1.59
C ASN A 115 14.15 7.84 1.98
N VAL A 116 13.14 8.61 2.34
CA VAL A 116 11.82 8.09 2.69
C VAL A 116 10.81 8.52 1.64
N VAL A 117 9.83 7.67 1.33
CA VAL A 117 8.85 7.96 0.27
C VAL A 117 7.42 7.79 0.75
N ILE A 118 6.55 8.71 0.34
CA ILE A 118 5.09 8.54 0.36
C ILE A 118 4.64 8.37 -1.08
N GLN A 119 4.03 7.22 -1.38
CA GLN A 119 3.51 6.92 -2.70
C GLN A 119 1.99 7.05 -2.75
N GLY A 120 1.48 7.71 -3.80
CA GLY A 120 0.05 7.86 -4.07
C GLY A 120 -0.30 9.23 -4.66
N SER A 121 -1.59 9.43 -4.96
CA SER A 121 -2.10 10.74 -5.34
C SER A 121 -1.88 11.76 -4.23
N PHE A 122 -1.48 12.97 -4.57
CA PHE A 122 -1.23 14.07 -3.64
C PHE A 122 -2.54 14.71 -3.16
N THR A 123 -3.32 13.92 -2.44
CA THR A 123 -4.65 14.28 -1.94
C THR A 123 -4.67 14.12 -0.43
N ARG A 124 -4.83 15.24 0.29
CA ARG A 124 -4.83 15.30 1.77
C ARG A 124 -5.88 14.40 2.44
N SER A 125 -7.02 14.16 1.80
CA SER A 125 -8.03 13.25 2.34
C SER A 125 -7.63 11.77 2.28
N ARG A 126 -6.67 11.42 1.42
CA ARG A 126 -6.18 10.03 1.25
C ARG A 126 -4.85 9.78 1.93
N ARG A 127 -4.04 10.83 2.09
CA ARG A 127 -2.71 10.77 2.68
C ARG A 127 -2.51 11.92 3.66
N ASP A 128 -1.96 11.59 4.81
CA ASP A 128 -1.82 12.51 5.94
C ASP A 128 -0.59 13.42 5.78
N TYR A 129 -0.52 14.17 4.68
CA TYR A 129 0.61 15.05 4.39
C TYR A 129 0.75 16.17 5.42
N ASP A 130 -0.38 16.67 5.92
CA ASP A 130 -0.41 17.84 6.81
C ASP A 130 0.27 17.51 8.14
N ASN A 131 -0.14 16.43 8.82
CA ASN A 131 0.51 16.00 10.07
C ASN A 131 1.95 15.56 9.84
N ILE A 132 2.26 14.92 8.70
CA ILE A 132 3.65 14.52 8.39
C ILE A 132 4.55 15.73 8.24
N PHE A 133 4.09 16.80 7.59
CA PHE A 133 4.87 18.03 7.44
C PHE A 133 4.99 18.79 8.75
N GLU A 134 3.92 18.86 9.54
CA GLU A 134 3.92 19.46 10.88
C GLU A 134 4.91 18.74 11.80
N ASP A 135 4.80 17.41 11.94
CA ASP A 135 5.70 16.60 12.74
C ASP A 135 7.17 16.75 12.28
N LEU A 136 7.40 16.83 10.96
CA LEU A 136 8.76 17.01 10.41
C LEU A 136 9.32 18.39 10.74
N LEU A 137 8.52 19.44 10.65
CA LEU A 137 8.91 20.81 11.00
C LEU A 137 9.23 20.93 12.49
N GLU A 138 8.37 20.39 13.35
CA GLU A 138 8.62 20.36 14.80
C GLU A 138 9.91 19.60 15.12
N SER A 139 10.10 18.44 14.49
CA SER A 139 11.28 17.63 14.69
C SER A 139 12.58 18.28 14.21
N LEU A 140 12.53 19.03 13.10
CA LEU A 140 13.66 19.81 12.59
C LEU A 140 13.96 21.04 13.45
N ALA A 141 12.94 21.68 14.01
CA ALA A 141 13.12 22.82 14.91
C ALA A 141 13.78 22.40 16.24
N ASP A 142 13.49 21.19 16.70
CA ASP A 142 14.09 20.59 17.90
C ASP A 142 15.57 20.20 17.70
N ASP A 143 15.87 19.40 16.66
CA ASP A 143 17.24 18.96 16.35
C ASP A 143 17.45 18.83 14.82
N PRO A 144 17.87 19.90 14.13
CA PRO A 144 18.08 19.86 12.68
C PRO A 144 19.28 18.97 12.30
N THR A 145 20.27 18.82 13.20
CA THR A 145 21.47 18.00 12.96
C THR A 145 21.13 16.51 12.90
N ALA A 146 20.13 16.04 13.68
CA ALA A 146 19.60 14.67 13.55
C ALA A 146 19.16 14.34 12.11
N TRP A 147 18.64 15.34 11.40
CA TRP A 147 18.16 15.21 10.03
C TRP A 147 19.23 15.53 8.98
N GLY A 148 20.40 16.01 9.40
CA GLY A 148 21.51 16.37 8.51
C GLY A 148 21.43 17.80 7.96
N TYR A 149 20.76 18.70 8.67
CA TYR A 149 20.52 20.08 8.27
C TYR A 149 21.11 21.08 9.27
N LEU A 150 21.41 22.28 8.79
CA LEU A 150 21.76 23.43 9.62
C LEU A 150 20.49 24.03 10.28
N PRO A 151 20.61 24.65 11.46
CA PRO A 151 19.49 25.39 12.05
C PRO A 151 18.95 26.47 11.14
N LEU A 152 17.63 26.66 11.17
CA LEU A 152 16.96 27.69 10.39
C LEU A 152 17.42 29.08 10.84
N ARG A 153 17.84 29.92 9.88
CA ARG A 153 18.41 31.24 10.18
C ARG A 153 17.36 32.35 10.28
N ASP A 154 16.37 32.30 9.40
CA ASP A 154 15.34 33.32 9.24
C ASP A 154 13.96 32.67 9.03
N ALA A 155 12.89 33.37 9.44
CA ALA A 155 11.52 32.94 9.16
C ALA A 155 11.24 33.00 7.64
N GLY A 156 10.67 31.92 7.08
CA GLY A 156 10.43 31.78 5.65
C GLY A 156 11.66 31.35 4.83
N ALA A 157 12.80 31.06 5.46
CA ALA A 157 13.92 30.39 4.81
C ALA A 157 13.68 28.87 4.73
N SER A 158 14.43 28.17 3.87
CA SER A 158 14.46 26.71 3.81
C SER A 158 15.60 26.14 4.66
N TYR A 159 15.42 24.96 5.24
CA TYR A 159 16.54 24.23 5.87
C TYR A 159 17.61 23.89 4.83
N GLU A 160 18.88 24.14 5.14
CA GLU A 160 20.00 23.85 4.24
C GLU A 160 20.79 22.63 4.74
N PRO A 161 21.13 21.66 3.87
CA PRO A 161 21.95 20.52 4.26
C PRO A 161 23.26 20.97 4.91
N ASP A 162 23.69 20.30 5.97
CA ASP A 162 24.97 20.59 6.61
C ASP A 162 26.12 19.89 5.85
N PRO A 163 26.98 20.64 5.12
CA PRO A 163 28.05 20.04 4.33
C PRO A 163 29.19 19.46 5.19
N SER A 164 29.20 19.74 6.49
CA SER A 164 30.21 19.22 7.41
C SER A 164 29.93 17.78 7.85
N LEU A 165 28.68 17.32 7.73
CA LEU A 165 28.26 15.99 8.11
C LEU A 165 28.65 14.96 7.05
N ARG A 166 29.14 13.80 7.51
CA ARG A 166 29.48 12.67 6.62
C ARG A 166 28.26 11.86 6.18
N SER A 167 27.20 11.90 6.97
CA SER A 167 25.95 11.19 6.67
C SER A 167 25.10 12.02 5.70
N PRO A 168 24.41 11.38 4.74
CA PRO A 168 23.52 12.11 3.83
C PRO A 168 22.36 12.75 4.60
N PRO A 169 21.90 13.96 4.20
CA PRO A 169 20.72 14.58 4.77
C PRO A 169 19.48 13.72 4.52
N PHE A 170 18.49 13.82 5.40
CA PHE A 170 17.20 13.20 5.22
C PHE A 170 16.42 13.84 4.08
N ARG A 171 15.68 13.05 3.31
CA ARG A 171 14.86 13.50 2.19
C ARG A 171 13.54 12.76 2.20
N LEU A 172 12.46 13.51 2.04
CA LEU A 172 11.11 12.97 1.88
C LEU A 172 10.68 13.10 0.42
N PHE A 173 10.47 11.97 -0.24
CA PHE A 173 10.03 11.89 -1.62
C PHE A 173 8.50 11.72 -1.65
N LEU A 174 7.82 12.55 -2.42
CA LEU A 174 6.41 12.36 -2.74
C LEU A 174 6.34 11.85 -4.17
N LEU A 175 5.84 10.63 -4.36
CA LEU A 175 5.85 9.95 -5.65
C LEU A 175 4.42 9.60 -6.08
N GLY A 176 3.94 10.20 -7.17
CA GLY A 176 2.58 9.97 -7.62
C GLY A 176 2.08 11.04 -8.58
N SER A 177 0.83 11.46 -8.39
CA SER A 177 0.14 12.39 -9.29
C SER A 177 -0.57 13.51 -8.52
N GLY A 178 -0.82 14.63 -9.19
CA GLY A 178 -1.47 15.81 -8.62
C GLY A 178 -0.49 16.86 -8.13
N TRP A 179 -0.94 17.71 -7.20
CA TRP A 179 -0.17 18.82 -6.68
C TRP A 179 -0.36 18.98 -5.18
N LEU A 180 0.70 19.39 -4.47
CA LEU A 180 0.67 19.71 -3.06
C LEU A 180 1.56 20.93 -2.82
N GLU A 181 1.11 21.85 -1.99
CA GLU A 181 1.93 22.96 -1.53
C GLU A 181 2.87 22.46 -0.43
N ILE A 182 4.18 22.62 -0.65
CA ILE A 182 5.22 22.28 0.32
C ILE A 182 5.58 23.56 1.09
N PRO A 183 5.58 23.53 2.45
CA PRO A 183 6.06 24.66 3.26
C PRO A 183 7.45 25.14 2.83
N ASP A 184 7.68 26.45 2.88
CA ASP A 184 8.93 27.06 2.43
C ASP A 184 10.16 26.47 3.14
N GLU A 185 10.02 26.19 4.43
CA GLU A 185 11.03 25.57 5.29
C GLU A 185 11.47 24.19 4.77
N LEU A 186 10.55 23.44 4.15
CA LEU A 186 10.76 22.06 3.71
C LEU A 186 11.20 21.91 2.25
N LYS A 187 11.34 23.00 1.48
CA LYS A 187 11.64 22.94 0.03
C LYS A 187 12.91 22.18 -0.34
N ASN A 188 13.92 22.16 0.54
CA ASN A 188 15.17 21.42 0.36
C ASN A 188 15.16 20.00 0.96
N ILE A 189 14.03 19.59 1.54
CA ILE A 189 13.87 18.31 2.24
C ILE A 189 12.85 17.44 1.48
N VAL A 190 11.73 18.05 1.07
CA VAL A 190 10.63 17.38 0.40
C VAL A 190 10.77 17.56 -1.11
N THR A 191 10.77 16.47 -1.86
CA THR A 191 10.83 16.49 -3.33
C THR A 191 9.61 15.78 -3.92
N MET A 192 8.86 16.47 -4.77
CA MET A 192 7.74 15.90 -5.53
C MET A 192 8.21 15.34 -6.87
N HIS A 193 7.83 14.10 -7.15
CA HIS A 193 8.00 13.42 -8.42
C HIS A 193 6.63 13.08 -8.98
N VAL A 194 6.21 13.82 -10.01
CA VAL A 194 4.86 13.78 -10.56
C VAL A 194 4.85 13.03 -11.89
N ASP A 195 3.92 12.10 -12.07
CA ASP A 195 3.61 11.42 -13.33
C ASP A 195 4.85 10.84 -14.04
N LEU A 196 5.77 10.26 -13.26
CA LEU A 196 6.93 9.54 -13.80
C LEU A 196 6.45 8.37 -14.68
N ASN A 197 7.18 8.12 -15.77
CA ASN A 197 6.99 6.88 -16.53
C ASN A 197 7.38 5.66 -15.64
N TYR A 198 6.90 4.48 -16.01
CA TYR A 198 7.11 3.27 -15.22
C TYR A 198 8.58 2.97 -14.90
N THR A 199 9.48 3.15 -15.86
CA THR A 199 10.91 2.86 -15.66
C THR A 199 11.52 3.79 -14.62
N ASP A 200 11.28 5.09 -14.73
CA ASP A 200 11.81 6.08 -13.79
C ASP A 200 11.16 5.95 -12.42
N PHE A 201 9.87 5.65 -12.37
CA PHE A 201 9.11 5.40 -11.15
C PHE A 201 9.73 4.26 -10.34
N TYR A 202 9.92 3.08 -10.95
CA TYR A 202 10.48 1.92 -10.26
C TYR A 202 11.96 2.09 -9.93
N THR A 203 12.72 2.77 -10.78
CA THR A 203 14.13 3.11 -10.51
C THR A 203 14.26 3.98 -9.28
N LEU A 204 13.43 5.04 -9.18
CA LEU A 204 13.42 5.92 -8.01
C LEU A 204 12.96 5.17 -6.76
N MET A 205 11.87 4.42 -6.86
CA MET A 205 11.31 3.66 -5.73
C MET A 205 12.34 2.68 -5.14
N LYS A 206 13.05 1.93 -6.00
CA LYS A 206 14.15 1.03 -5.58
C LYS A 206 15.32 1.76 -4.91
N GLY A 207 15.39 3.09 -4.96
CA GLY A 207 16.36 3.91 -4.24
C GLY A 207 15.97 4.27 -2.79
N MET A 208 14.69 4.11 -2.42
CA MET A 208 14.12 4.59 -1.16
C MET A 208 14.36 3.64 0.00
N ASP A 209 14.79 4.13 1.17
CA ASP A 209 15.01 3.37 2.40
C ASP A 209 13.74 2.76 2.98
N VAL A 210 12.69 3.57 3.08
CA VAL A 210 11.43 3.21 3.74
C VAL A 210 10.28 3.84 2.98
N CYS A 211 9.18 3.10 2.85
CA CYS A 211 7.92 3.59 2.33
C CYS A 211 6.94 3.87 3.46
N LEU A 212 6.35 5.07 3.47
CA LEU A 212 5.29 5.47 4.40
C LEU A 212 3.93 5.35 3.70
N PRO A 213 3.02 4.48 4.16
CA PRO A 213 1.65 4.46 3.67
C PRO A 213 0.91 5.77 3.90
N ALA A 214 1.15 6.42 5.05
CA ALA A 214 0.59 7.71 5.43
C ALA A 214 -0.94 7.80 5.25
N PHE A 215 -1.70 6.74 5.57
CA PHE A 215 -3.15 6.73 5.31
C PHE A 215 -3.90 7.70 6.23
N ALA A 216 -4.60 8.68 5.63
CA ALA A 216 -5.58 9.52 6.31
C ALA A 216 -7.00 8.92 6.27
N ASP A 217 -7.27 8.05 5.29
CA ASP A 217 -8.58 7.45 5.07
C ASP A 217 -8.69 6.06 5.71
N ASN A 218 -9.79 5.83 6.45
CA ASN A 218 -10.11 4.52 7.00
C ASN A 218 -10.49 3.48 5.93
N GLY A 219 -10.91 3.92 4.74
CA GLY A 219 -11.26 3.07 3.61
C GLY A 219 -10.15 2.08 3.23
N TYR A 220 -8.89 2.50 3.35
CA TYR A 220 -7.73 1.63 3.07
C TYR A 220 -7.56 0.44 4.02
N TYR A 221 -8.24 0.44 5.16
CA TYR A 221 -8.22 -0.68 6.11
C TYR A 221 -9.38 -1.65 5.92
N GLN A 222 -10.42 -1.24 5.20
CA GLN A 222 -11.72 -1.93 5.19
C GLN A 222 -12.15 -2.34 3.78
N TYR A 223 -12.09 -1.41 2.83
CA TYR A 223 -12.79 -1.58 1.54
C TYR A 223 -11.89 -1.35 0.33
N GLN A 224 -10.73 -0.70 0.49
CA GLN A 224 -9.83 -0.38 -0.62
C GLN A 224 -8.42 -0.92 -0.39
N ALA A 225 -7.84 -1.55 -1.41
CA ALA A 225 -6.44 -1.93 -1.45
C ALA A 225 -5.59 -0.78 -2.01
N SER A 226 -4.49 -0.49 -1.34
CA SER A 226 -3.52 0.51 -1.78
C SER A 226 -2.39 -0.12 -2.60
N SER A 227 -2.12 0.45 -3.78
CA SER A 227 -0.95 0.10 -4.58
C SER A 227 0.38 0.32 -3.85
N THR A 228 0.41 1.21 -2.85
CA THR A 228 1.60 1.52 -2.04
C THR A 228 2.20 0.27 -1.41
N PHE A 229 1.36 -0.65 -0.93
CA PHE A 229 1.82 -1.87 -0.28
C PHE A 229 2.45 -2.84 -1.27
N VAL A 230 1.75 -3.11 -2.37
CA VAL A 230 2.25 -3.98 -3.46
C VAL A 230 3.58 -3.44 -3.99
N MET A 231 3.59 -2.16 -4.37
CA MET A 231 4.76 -1.52 -4.96
C MET A 231 5.99 -1.53 -4.03
N ALA A 232 5.78 -1.39 -2.71
CA ALA A 232 6.88 -1.38 -1.76
C ALA A 232 7.53 -2.76 -1.68
N VAL A 233 6.70 -3.81 -1.65
CA VAL A 233 7.15 -5.20 -1.73
C VAL A 233 7.87 -5.45 -3.06
N GLU A 234 7.30 -5.07 -4.20
CA GLU A 234 7.92 -5.22 -5.52
C GLU A 234 9.32 -4.62 -5.56
N CYS A 235 9.50 -3.42 -4.98
CA CYS A 235 10.76 -2.69 -4.97
C CYS A 235 11.73 -3.08 -3.86
N ASN A 236 11.41 -4.10 -3.04
CA ASN A 236 12.18 -4.47 -1.85
C ASN A 236 12.38 -3.30 -0.87
N VAL A 237 11.38 -2.41 -0.77
CA VAL A 237 11.39 -1.28 0.16
C VAL A 237 10.48 -1.60 1.34
N PRO A 238 11.00 -1.62 2.58
CA PRO A 238 10.19 -1.91 3.74
C PRO A 238 9.14 -0.82 3.99
N LEU A 239 7.93 -1.26 4.35
CA LEU A 239 6.82 -0.38 4.74
C LEU A 239 6.95 -0.03 6.23
N LEU A 240 6.86 1.24 6.59
CA LEU A 240 6.65 1.63 7.99
C LEU A 240 5.15 1.55 8.30
N ALA A 241 4.75 0.56 9.10
CA ALA A 241 3.34 0.26 9.29
C ALA A 241 2.99 0.01 10.77
N THR A 242 1.73 0.20 11.11
CA THR A 242 1.17 -0.18 12.41
C THR A 242 0.64 -1.63 12.37
N ASP A 243 0.38 -2.23 13.54
CA ASP A 243 -0.29 -3.54 13.61
C ASP A 243 -1.66 -3.54 12.92
N ARG A 244 -2.39 -2.42 12.94
CA ARG A 244 -3.67 -2.29 12.24
C ARG A 244 -3.49 -2.44 10.73
N MET A 245 -2.48 -1.76 10.17
CA MET A 245 -2.13 -1.88 8.75
C MET A 245 -1.76 -3.32 8.38
N LYS A 246 -0.92 -3.98 9.19
CA LYS A 246 -0.51 -5.38 8.97
C LYS A 246 -1.70 -6.35 8.99
N LYS A 247 -2.70 -6.10 9.85
CA LYS A 247 -3.92 -6.92 9.91
C LYS A 247 -4.81 -6.74 8.68
N SER A 248 -4.93 -5.53 8.16
CA SER A 248 -5.70 -5.27 6.93
C SER A 248 -4.99 -5.86 5.71
N TYR A 249 -3.70 -5.59 5.54
CA TYR A 249 -2.89 -6.12 4.45
C TYR A 249 -2.18 -7.39 4.90
N ALA A 250 -2.96 -8.44 5.15
CA ALA A 250 -2.49 -9.67 5.80
C ALA A 250 -1.30 -10.33 5.07
N TYR A 251 -1.22 -10.22 3.74
CA TYR A 251 -0.10 -10.74 2.96
C TYR A 251 1.26 -10.11 3.33
N VAL A 252 1.32 -8.88 3.87
CA VAL A 252 2.55 -8.25 4.39
C VAL A 252 2.61 -8.24 5.91
N ASN A 253 1.83 -9.08 6.59
CA ASN A 253 1.98 -9.27 8.04
C ASN A 253 3.25 -10.07 8.36
N ASP A 254 4.40 -9.55 7.95
CA ASP A 254 5.69 -10.21 7.96
C ASP A 254 6.81 -9.19 8.15
N ASP A 255 7.63 -9.39 9.19
CA ASP A 255 8.71 -8.46 9.56
C ASP A 255 9.91 -8.51 8.58
N ARG A 256 9.88 -9.40 7.58
CA ARG A 256 10.81 -9.40 6.44
C ARG A 256 10.54 -8.25 5.46
N VAL A 257 9.32 -7.73 5.39
CA VAL A 257 8.94 -6.64 4.47
C VAL A 257 8.34 -5.42 5.15
N VAL A 258 8.09 -5.48 6.46
CA VAL A 258 7.51 -4.38 7.24
C VAL A 258 8.40 -3.97 8.41
N ILE A 259 8.41 -2.67 8.71
CA ILE A 259 8.87 -2.09 9.98
C ILE A 259 7.63 -1.80 10.81
N THR A 260 7.41 -2.56 11.87
CA THR A 260 6.22 -2.41 12.72
C THR A 260 6.46 -1.35 13.78
N ARG A 261 5.83 -0.19 13.66
CA ARG A 261 5.83 0.87 14.69
C ARG A 261 4.61 0.76 15.60
N PRO A 262 4.71 1.11 16.90
CA PRO A 262 3.51 1.31 17.71
C PRO A 262 2.72 2.51 17.18
N ALA A 263 1.39 2.42 17.20
CA ALA A 263 0.53 3.51 16.70
C ALA A 263 0.75 4.84 17.44
N ALA A 264 1.15 4.78 18.72
CA ALA A 264 1.47 5.95 19.54
C ALA A 264 2.73 6.72 19.09
N MET A 265 3.60 6.10 18.29
CA MET A 265 4.77 6.76 17.72
C MET A 265 4.46 7.14 16.28
N GLY A 266 4.33 8.44 15.99
CA GLY A 266 4.08 8.95 14.63
C GLY A 266 5.17 8.54 13.63
N GLU A 267 4.86 8.63 12.33
CA GLU A 267 5.77 8.25 11.24
C GLU A 267 7.12 8.96 11.35
N ILE A 268 7.12 10.29 11.52
CA ILE A 268 8.35 11.08 11.59
C ILE A 268 9.18 10.73 12.82
N ALA A 269 8.54 10.55 13.98
CA ALA A 269 9.22 10.13 15.21
C ALA A 269 9.89 8.76 15.05
N ALA A 270 9.20 7.80 14.41
CA ALA A 270 9.77 6.48 14.11
C ALA A 270 10.94 6.57 13.11
N VAL A 271 10.82 7.41 12.08
CA VAL A 271 11.89 7.67 11.11
C VAL A 271 13.10 8.30 11.79
N LYS A 272 12.93 9.34 12.64
CA LYS A 272 13.99 9.96 13.44
C LYS A 272 14.71 8.90 14.28
N ALA A 273 13.93 8.10 15.01
CA ALA A 273 14.49 7.07 15.88
C ALA A 273 15.33 6.04 15.12
N LEU A 274 14.81 5.53 13.99
CA LEU A 274 15.50 4.57 13.13
C LEU A 274 16.76 5.18 12.46
N ARG A 275 16.72 6.47 12.12
CA ARG A 275 17.85 7.20 11.55
C ARG A 275 18.97 7.41 12.58
N GLN A 276 18.62 7.79 13.81
CA GLN A 276 19.59 8.02 14.89
C GLN A 276 20.05 6.73 15.57
N GLY A 277 19.32 5.62 15.40
CA GLY A 277 19.58 4.37 16.13
C GLY A 277 19.16 4.41 17.60
N SER A 278 18.35 5.40 18.00
CA SER A 278 17.85 5.58 19.36
C SER A 278 16.41 6.08 19.34
N ALA A 279 15.55 5.52 20.18
CA ALA A 279 14.18 5.98 20.38
C ALA A 279 13.99 6.71 21.72
N GLN A 280 15.09 7.17 22.33
CA GLN A 280 15.09 7.76 23.66
C GLN A 280 14.24 9.03 23.72
N ASP A 281 14.39 9.94 22.75
CA ASP A 281 13.59 11.16 22.62
C ASP A 281 12.09 10.86 22.74
N PHE A 282 11.60 9.86 21.98
CA PHE A 282 10.21 9.45 22.07
C PHE A 282 9.88 8.87 23.45
N LEU A 283 10.67 7.92 23.95
CA LEU A 283 10.38 7.22 25.20
C LEU A 283 10.39 8.12 26.44
N GLU A 284 11.05 9.28 26.38
CA GLU A 284 11.14 10.26 27.48
C GLU A 284 10.03 11.32 27.44
N GLN A 285 9.38 11.54 26.29
CA GLN A 285 8.29 12.52 26.15
C GLN A 285 7.06 12.23 27.03
N SER A 286 6.83 10.96 27.36
CA SER A 286 5.64 10.56 28.12
C SER A 286 5.88 9.28 28.91
N ASN A 287 5.06 9.04 29.92
CA ASN A 287 5.09 7.79 30.69
C ASN A 287 4.32 6.68 29.95
N TYR A 288 4.87 6.25 28.81
CA TYR A 288 4.30 5.18 28.00
C TYR A 288 4.23 3.87 28.79
N ASN A 289 3.11 3.15 28.65
CA ASN A 289 2.96 1.83 29.25
C ASN A 289 3.94 0.79 28.65
N ALA A 290 4.15 -0.32 29.37
CA ALA A 290 5.09 -1.36 28.96
C ALA A 290 4.86 -1.90 27.53
N PRO A 291 3.61 -2.18 27.08
CA PRO A 291 3.37 -2.63 25.70
C PRO A 291 3.87 -1.68 24.61
N ILE A 292 3.74 -0.36 24.80
CA ILE A 292 4.26 0.63 23.84
C ILE A 292 5.79 0.60 23.85
N ARG A 293 6.42 0.62 25.02
CA ARG A 293 7.88 0.56 25.15
C ARG A 293 8.46 -0.70 24.52
N ASP A 294 7.85 -1.85 24.76
CA ASP A 294 8.26 -3.13 24.16
C ASP A 294 8.13 -3.11 22.63
N SER A 295 7.08 -2.48 22.12
CA SER A 295 6.87 -2.32 20.67
C SER A 295 7.94 -1.44 20.04
N VAL A 296 8.30 -0.33 20.69
CA VAL A 296 9.43 0.52 20.28
C VAL A 296 10.74 -0.28 20.30
N HIS A 297 11.03 -1.02 21.37
CA HIS A 297 12.25 -1.81 21.46
C HIS A 297 12.32 -2.91 20.40
N ARG A 298 11.19 -3.56 20.05
CA ARG A 298 11.13 -4.52 18.94
C ARG A 298 11.40 -3.83 17.59
N MET A 299 10.77 -2.69 17.33
CA MET A 299 11.01 -1.89 16.13
C MET A 299 12.49 -1.54 15.98
N MET A 300 13.09 -1.00 17.04
CA MET A 300 14.50 -0.59 17.05
C MET A 300 15.47 -1.77 16.92
N ARG A 301 15.17 -2.90 17.57
CA ARG A 301 16.01 -4.12 17.48
C ARG A 301 16.02 -4.71 16.07
N ARG A 302 14.85 -4.75 15.40
CA ARG A 302 14.75 -5.24 14.02
C ARG A 302 15.32 -4.23 13.03
N GLY A 303 15.19 -2.95 13.33
CA GLY A 303 15.64 -1.85 12.48
C GLY A 303 14.88 -1.78 11.17
N TRP A 304 15.44 -1.06 10.19
CA TRP A 304 14.81 -0.80 8.90
C TRP A 304 15.48 -1.51 7.72
N VAL A 305 16.74 -1.94 7.83
CA VAL A 305 17.41 -2.73 6.77
C VAL A 305 16.77 -4.12 6.71
N ARG A 306 16.53 -4.64 5.50
CA ARG A 306 15.99 -5.99 5.27
C ARG A 306 17.00 -6.85 4.55
N ASN A 307 17.08 -8.11 4.96
CA ASN A 307 17.92 -9.10 4.30
C ASN A 307 17.25 -9.51 2.98
N ARG A 308 18.03 -9.49 1.89
CA ARG A 308 17.54 -9.78 0.55
C ARG A 308 17.05 -11.21 0.38
N GLU A 309 17.74 -12.19 0.96
CA GLU A 309 17.32 -13.59 0.93
C GLU A 309 16.00 -13.78 1.70
N GLU A 310 15.84 -13.12 2.86
CA GLU A 310 14.59 -13.14 3.62
C GLU A 310 13.42 -12.56 2.81
N VAL A 311 13.63 -11.42 2.15
CA VAL A 311 12.62 -10.77 1.28
C VAL A 311 12.31 -11.64 0.05
N GLY A 312 13.33 -12.24 -0.57
CA GLY A 312 13.15 -13.17 -1.69
C GLY A 312 12.33 -14.39 -1.30
N ALA A 313 12.63 -15.01 -0.17
CA ALA A 313 11.85 -16.13 0.36
C ALA A 313 10.40 -15.74 0.70
N PHE A 314 10.16 -14.49 1.14
CA PHE A 314 8.81 -13.96 1.33
C PHE A 314 8.05 -13.85 0.00
N LYS A 315 8.68 -13.29 -1.03
CA LYS A 315 8.06 -13.14 -2.35
C LYS A 315 7.77 -14.49 -2.99
N GLN A 316 8.69 -15.45 -2.87
CA GLN A 316 8.49 -16.80 -3.37
C GLN A 316 7.25 -17.46 -2.77
N SER A 317 7.07 -17.39 -1.44
CA SER A 317 5.86 -17.95 -0.81
C SER A 317 4.58 -17.19 -1.15
N LEU A 318 4.67 -15.91 -1.51
CA LEU A 318 3.55 -15.15 -2.05
C LEU A 318 3.19 -15.63 -3.47
N TRP A 319 4.19 -15.85 -4.32
CA TRP A 319 4.00 -16.32 -5.69
C TRP A 319 3.43 -17.73 -5.75
N GLU A 320 3.93 -18.65 -4.93
CA GLU A 320 3.36 -20.02 -4.82
C GLU A 320 1.87 -20.00 -4.44
N ARG A 321 1.45 -19.08 -3.55
CA ARG A 321 0.03 -18.89 -3.24
C ARG A 321 -0.76 -18.37 -4.43
N ASN A 322 -0.20 -17.44 -5.20
CA ASN A 322 -0.82 -16.94 -6.43
C ASN A 322 -0.89 -18.01 -7.53
N GLU A 323 0.09 -18.90 -7.65
CA GLU A 323 0.07 -20.03 -8.59
C GLU A 323 -1.11 -20.94 -8.32
N GLY A 324 -1.35 -21.29 -7.05
CA GLY A 324 -2.52 -22.09 -6.68
C GLY A 324 -3.86 -21.41 -7.01
N VAL A 325 -3.91 -20.07 -7.04
CA VAL A 325 -5.09 -19.33 -7.51
C VAL A 325 -5.23 -19.47 -9.02
N VAL A 326 -4.15 -19.31 -9.78
CA VAL A 326 -4.15 -19.46 -11.24
C VAL A 326 -4.55 -20.89 -11.64
N GLU A 327 -4.08 -21.91 -10.93
CA GLU A 327 -4.49 -23.30 -11.15
C GLU A 327 -6.01 -23.48 -10.99
N ARG A 328 -6.63 -22.89 -9.96
CA ARG A 328 -8.09 -22.90 -9.80
C ARG A 328 -8.79 -22.15 -10.94
N LEU A 329 -8.27 -21.00 -11.35
CA LEU A 329 -8.82 -20.23 -12.48
C LEU A 329 -8.84 -21.03 -13.79
N LEU A 330 -7.82 -21.87 -14.02
CA LEU A 330 -7.70 -22.68 -15.23
C LEU A 330 -8.45 -24.02 -15.11
N GLY A 331 -8.64 -24.55 -13.91
CA GLY A 331 -9.29 -25.84 -13.65
C GLY A 331 -10.80 -25.77 -13.46
N ASP A 332 -11.35 -24.62 -13.04
CA ASP A 332 -12.77 -24.41 -12.79
C ASP A 332 -13.54 -23.91 -14.04
N LEU A 333 -12.97 -24.05 -15.24
CA LEU A 333 -13.56 -23.64 -16.52
C LEU A 333 -14.45 -24.71 -17.15
#